data_AF-A0A969EXT4-F1
#
_entry.id   AF-A0A969EXT4-F1
#
_cell.length_a   1.000
_cell.length_b   1.000
_cell.length_c   1.000
_cell.angle_alpha   90.00
_cell.angle_beta   90.00
_cell.angle_gamma   90.00
#
_symmetry.space_group_name_H-M   'P 1'
#
loop_
_entity.id
_entity.type
_entity.pdbx_description
1 polymer ?
#
loop_
_entity_poly.entity_id
_entity_poly.type
_entity_poly.pdbx_seq_one_letter_code
_entity_poly.pdbx_strand_id
1 'polypeptide(L)'
;MPIILEHQRQMQSRQGKNNASQLFGLKQIPTNNQLRNILDQVSAASLFGVFEWVYQALSAKGWLKSYEVLGGQQLVGLDGVEYFSSKKLDCPECSHRTHKTAT
;
A
#
# COMPACT_ATOMS: atom_id res chain seq x y z
N MET A 1 -2.07 -8.02 -0.89
CA MET A 1 -1.99 -6.92 -1.87
C MET A 1 -2.88 -7.14 -3.10
N PRO A 2 -4.22 -7.17 -2.97
CA PRO A 2 -5.10 -7.30 -4.15
C PRO A 2 -5.22 -5.99 -4.95
N ILE A 3 -5.12 -4.85 -4.26
CA ILE A 3 -5.45 -3.52 -4.79
C ILE A 3 -4.47 -3.09 -5.90
N ILE A 4 -3.17 -3.38 -5.76
CA ILE A 4 -2.16 -2.96 -6.73
C ILE A 4 -2.44 -3.57 -8.11
N LEU A 5 -2.67 -4.89 -8.18
CA LEU A 5 -2.90 -5.57 -9.45
C LEU A 5 -4.26 -5.21 -10.05
N GLU A 6 -5.28 -5.06 -9.21
CA GLU A 6 -6.60 -4.68 -9.70
C GLU A 6 -6.59 -3.27 -10.29
N HIS A 7 -5.89 -2.33 -9.67
CA HIS A 7 -5.66 -1.01 -10.22
C HIS A 7 -4.97 -1.06 -11.60
N GLN A 8 -3.94 -1.92 -11.77
CA GLN A 8 -3.30 -2.10 -13.09
C GLN A 8 -4.27 -2.63 -14.15
N ARG A 9 -5.14 -3.58 -13.80
CA ARG A 9 -6.15 -4.13 -14.73
C ARG A 9 -7.20 -3.09 -15.12
N GLN A 10 -7.64 -2.30 -14.15
CA GLN A 10 -8.59 -1.22 -14.41
C GLN A 10 -7.99 -0.14 -15.31
N MET A 11 -6.73 0.27 -15.08
CA MET A 11 -6.03 1.19 -15.99
C MET A 11 -5.90 0.59 -17.40
N GLN A 12 -5.52 -0.69 -17.51
CA GLN A 12 -5.42 -1.37 -18.80
C GLN A 12 -6.76 -1.38 -19.54
N SER A 13 -7.87 -1.67 -18.85
CA SER A 13 -9.21 -1.69 -19.44
C SER A 13 -9.68 -0.30 -19.87
N ARG A 14 -9.44 0.73 -19.04
CA ARG A 14 -9.92 2.10 -19.30
C ARG A 14 -9.07 2.87 -20.30
N GLN A 15 -7.76 2.64 -20.31
CA GLN A 15 -6.78 3.50 -21.00
C GLN A 15 -5.89 2.73 -21.99
N GLY A 16 -6.03 1.40 -22.08
CA GLY A 16 -5.20 0.54 -22.93
C GLY A 16 -3.74 0.43 -22.48
N LYS A 17 -3.38 1.06 -21.35
CA LYS A 17 -2.03 1.11 -20.78
C LYS A 17 -2.08 0.97 -19.27
N ASN A 18 -0.97 0.57 -18.67
CA ASN A 18 -0.84 0.45 -17.22
C ASN A 18 0.60 0.74 -16.78
N ASN A 19 0.80 0.97 -15.49
CA ASN A 19 2.13 1.29 -14.94
C ASN A 19 3.07 0.08 -14.97
N ALA A 20 2.55 -1.14 -14.85
CA ALA A 20 3.36 -2.36 -14.94
C ALA A 20 4.14 -2.40 -16.26
N SER A 21 3.49 -2.09 -17.39
CA SER A 21 4.17 -2.03 -18.68
C SER A 21 4.95 -0.73 -18.90
N GLN A 22 4.37 0.43 -18.57
CA GLN A 22 4.99 1.72 -18.90
C GLN A 22 6.16 2.11 -18.01
N LEU A 23 6.07 1.88 -16.70
CA LEU A 23 7.10 2.28 -15.75
C LEU A 23 8.10 1.15 -15.50
N PHE A 24 7.64 -0.10 -15.52
CA PHE A 24 8.43 -1.25 -15.11
C PHE A 24 8.75 -2.22 -16.25
N GLY A 25 8.31 -1.94 -17.48
CA GLY A 25 8.63 -2.76 -18.66
C GLY A 25 8.03 -4.17 -18.63
N LEU A 26 7.04 -4.43 -17.78
CA LEU A 26 6.42 -5.74 -17.67
C LEU A 26 5.55 -6.03 -18.89
N LYS A 27 5.78 -7.19 -19.52
CA LYS A 27 5.00 -7.63 -20.69
C LYS A 27 3.55 -7.98 -20.33
N GLN A 28 3.32 -8.46 -19.12
CA GLN A 28 2.00 -8.86 -18.61
C GLN A 28 1.89 -8.51 -17.14
N ILE A 29 0.66 -8.23 -16.69
CA ILE A 29 0.37 -8.00 -15.27
C ILE A 29 0.51 -9.35 -14.54
N PRO A 30 1.41 -9.49 -13.55
CA PRO A 30 1.63 -10.76 -12.86
C PRO A 30 0.43 -11.16 -11.99
N THR A 31 0.41 -12.39 -11.49
CA THR A 31 -0.56 -12.81 -10.46
C THR A 31 -0.15 -12.32 -9.08
N ASN A 32 -1.08 -12.29 -8.12
CA ASN A 32 -0.78 -11.93 -6.73
C ASN A 32 0.35 -12.80 -6.14
N ASN A 33 0.36 -14.09 -6.45
CA ASN A 33 1.37 -15.02 -5.95
C ASN A 33 2.74 -14.73 -6.55
N GLN A 34 2.82 -14.47 -7.87
CA GLN A 34 4.08 -14.12 -8.51
C GLN A 34 4.64 -12.79 -7.99
N LEU A 35 3.76 -11.81 -7.75
CA LEU A 35 4.17 -10.54 -7.17
C LEU A 35 4.76 -10.74 -5.76
N ARG A 36 4.08 -11.52 -4.90
CA ARG A 36 4.55 -11.84 -3.54
C ARG A 36 5.85 -12.62 -3.53
N ASN A 37 5.98 -13.64 -4.38
CA ASN A 37 7.20 -14.44 -4.48
C ASN A 37 8.44 -13.58 -4.72
N ILE A 38 8.31 -12.43 -5.38
CA ILE A 38 9.41 -11.50 -5.64
C ILE A 38 9.50 -10.45 -4.53
N LEU A 39 8.40 -9.76 -4.23
CA LEU A 39 8.41 -8.62 -3.31
C LEU A 39 8.66 -9.02 -1.86
N ASP A 40 8.17 -10.19 -1.41
CA ASP A 40 8.33 -10.63 -0.02
C ASP A 40 9.80 -10.99 0.29
N GLN A 41 10.65 -11.17 -0.74
CA GLN A 41 12.10 -11.34 -0.57
C GLN A 41 12.83 -10.02 -0.28
N VAL A 42 12.20 -8.88 -0.55
CA VAL A 42 12.80 -7.56 -0.38
C VAL A 42 12.31 -6.97 0.94
N SER A 43 13.24 -6.72 1.85
CA SER A 43 12.93 -6.06 3.12
C SER A 43 12.41 -4.65 2.87
N ALA A 44 11.25 -4.30 3.44
CA ALA A 44 10.70 -2.95 3.35
C ALA A 44 11.68 -1.88 3.87
N ALA A 45 12.55 -2.23 4.82
CA ALA A 45 13.54 -1.32 5.38
C ALA A 45 14.52 -0.79 4.31
N SER A 46 14.75 -1.53 3.22
CA SER A 46 15.62 -1.06 2.13
C SER A 46 15.05 0.15 1.39
N LEU A 47 13.74 0.41 1.51
CA LEU A 47 13.07 1.55 0.87
C LEU A 47 13.01 2.79 1.76
N PHE A 48 13.33 2.67 3.06
CA PHE A 48 13.20 3.78 4.01
C PHE A 48 14.10 4.97 3.67
N GLY A 49 15.32 4.73 3.19
CA GLY A 49 16.22 5.82 2.77
C GLY A 49 15.65 6.65 1.62
N VAL A 50 14.96 6.01 0.66
CA VAL A 50 14.31 6.73 -0.45
C VAL A 50 13.14 7.56 0.07
N PHE A 51 12.33 6.98 0.95
CA PHE A 51 11.22 7.70 1.58
C PHE A 51 11.71 8.92 2.36
N GLU A 52 12.73 8.75 3.20
CA GLU A 52 13.31 9.83 4.00
C GLU A 52 13.85 10.95 3.10
N TRP A 53 14.57 10.59 2.03
CA TRP A 53 15.08 11.58 1.08
C TRP A 53 13.96 12.42 0.44
N VAL A 54 12.88 11.79 -0.03
CA VAL A 54 11.73 12.51 -0.60
C VAL A 54 11.06 13.39 0.45
N TYR A 55 10.85 12.85 1.65
CA TYR A 55 10.22 13.58 2.75
C TYR A 55 11.02 14.84 3.12
N GLN A 56 12.34 14.71 3.28
CA GLN A 56 13.23 15.83 3.58
C GLN A 56 13.22 16.87 2.45
N ALA A 57 13.21 16.45 1.19
CA ALA A 57 13.15 17.37 0.05
C ALA A 57 11.84 18.18 0.02
N LEU A 58 10.71 17.55 0.37
CA LEU A 58 9.41 18.23 0.47
C LEU A 58 9.35 19.17 1.68
N SER A 59 9.90 18.74 2.81
CA SER A 59 10.00 19.54 4.04
C SER A 59 10.82 20.81 3.82
N ALA A 60 12.03 20.68 3.26
CA ALA A 60 12.94 21.79 3.01
C ALA A 60 12.35 22.86 2.07
N LYS A 61 11.52 22.43 1.10
CA LYS A 61 10.82 23.34 0.20
C LYS A 61 9.52 23.91 0.80
N GLY A 62 9.15 23.53 2.02
CA GLY A 62 7.96 24.00 2.74
C GLY A 62 6.63 23.38 2.28
N TRP A 63 6.64 22.34 1.45
CA TRP A 63 5.41 21.74 0.89
C TRP A 63 4.60 20.97 1.94
N LEU A 64 5.25 20.54 3.02
CA LEU A 64 4.59 19.83 4.10
C LEU A 64 3.83 20.76 5.07
N LYS A 65 4.12 22.07 5.07
CA LYS A 65 3.50 23.04 5.98
C LYS A 65 1.99 23.14 5.85
N SER A 66 1.46 22.99 4.63
CA SER A 66 0.00 22.98 4.40
C SER A 66 -0.72 21.81 5.04
N TYR A 67 0.02 20.82 5.52
CA TYR A 67 -0.49 19.62 6.18
C TYR A 67 -0.16 19.61 7.67
N GLU A 68 0.39 20.69 8.23
CA GLU A 68 0.55 20.84 9.67
C GLU A 68 -0.81 21.20 10.31
N VAL A 69 -1.23 20.38 11.25
CA VAL A 69 -2.46 20.53 12.04
C VAL A 69 -2.11 20.39 13.52
N LEU A 70 -3.06 20.70 14.43
CA LEU A 70 -2.90 20.44 15.87
C LEU A 70 -1.59 20.97 16.49
N GLY A 71 -1.14 22.16 16.06
CA GLY A 71 0.06 22.80 16.61
C GLY A 71 1.38 22.24 16.09
N GLY A 72 1.45 21.89 14.80
CA GLY A 72 2.69 21.45 14.14
C GLY A 72 2.79 19.93 13.95
N GLN A 73 1.69 19.19 14.15
CA GLN A 73 1.62 17.78 13.83
C GLN A 73 1.35 17.57 12.34
N GLN A 74 2.08 16.65 11.70
CA GLN A 74 1.86 16.32 10.30
C GLN A 74 0.56 15.52 10.13
N LEU A 75 -0.36 15.98 9.29
CA LEU A 75 -1.53 15.22 8.86
C LEU A 75 -1.10 14.07 7.96
N VAL A 76 -1.37 12.83 8.41
CA VAL A 76 -1.12 11.61 7.65
C VAL A 76 -2.45 10.90 7.41
N GLY A 77 -2.82 10.74 6.14
CA GLY A 77 -3.95 9.90 5.75
C GLY A 77 -3.55 8.43 5.83
N LEU A 78 -4.20 7.68 6.72
CA LEU A 78 -4.07 6.22 6.79
C LEU A 78 -5.33 5.62 6.19
N ASP A 79 -5.22 5.05 4.99
CA ASP A 79 -6.31 4.27 4.40
C ASP A 79 -6.28 2.85 4.97
N GLY A 80 -7.33 2.49 5.71
CA GLY A 80 -7.48 1.18 6.33
C GLY A 80 -8.17 0.22 5.38
N VAL A 81 -7.46 -0.82 4.92
CA VAL A 81 -8.09 -1.92 4.19
C VAL A 81 -8.66 -2.92 5.19
N GLU A 82 -9.98 -3.13 5.16
CA GLU A 82 -10.63 -4.16 5.98
C GLU A 82 -10.60 -5.51 5.25
N TYR A 83 -10.24 -6.57 5.98
CA TYR A 83 -10.34 -7.94 5.47
C TYR A 83 -11.77 -8.45 5.67
N PHE A 84 -12.23 -9.30 4.74
CA PHE A 84 -13.50 -10.01 4.90
C PHE A 84 -13.48 -10.83 6.20
N SER A 85 -14.42 -10.54 7.10
CA SER A 85 -14.59 -11.24 8.36
C SER A 85 -15.85 -12.09 8.32
N SER A 86 -15.73 -13.38 8.64
CA SER A 86 -16.85 -14.30 8.74
C SER A 86 -16.90 -14.90 10.13
N LYS A 87 -18.10 -14.95 10.72
CA LYS A 87 -18.34 -15.68 11.97
C LYS A 87 -18.64 -17.18 11.73
N LYS A 88 -18.81 -17.58 10.47
CA LYS A 88 -19.25 -18.94 10.09
C LYS A 88 -18.15 -19.76 9.43
N LEU A 89 -17.20 -19.11 8.77
CA LEU A 89 -16.10 -19.75 8.06
C LEU A 89 -14.83 -19.56 8.89
N ASP A 90 -14.23 -20.66 9.31
CA ASP A 90 -13.06 -20.71 10.19
C ASP A 90 -12.00 -21.66 9.62
N CYS A 91 -10.73 -21.26 9.71
CA CYS A 91 -9.61 -22.06 9.23
C CYS A 91 -8.34 -21.75 10.04
N PRO A 92 -7.38 -22.68 10.16
CA PRO A 92 -6.15 -22.45 10.92
C PRO A 92 -5.31 -21.25 10.44
N GLU A 93 -5.40 -20.91 9.16
CA GLU A 93 -4.67 -19.80 8.52
C GLU A 93 -5.46 -18.47 8.51
N CYS A 94 -6.66 -18.47 9.09
CA CYS A 94 -7.56 -17.32 9.06
C CYS A 94 -7.11 -16.29 10.10
N SER A 95 -7.23 -14.99 9.79
CA SER A 95 -6.91 -13.93 10.75
C SER A 95 -8.05 -13.77 11.75
N HIS A 96 -7.76 -13.93 13.05
CA HIS A 96 -8.75 -13.79 14.12
C HIS A 96 -8.65 -12.43 14.81
N ARG A 97 -9.80 -11.79 15.04
CA ARG A 97 -9.89 -10.57 15.84
C ARG A 97 -10.76 -10.81 17.07
N THR A 98 -10.15 -10.81 18.24
CA THR A 98 -10.88 -10.83 19.52
C THR A 98 -11.15 -9.39 19.95
N HIS A 99 -12.42 -9.04 20.12
CA HIS A 99 -12.78 -7.77 20.74
C HIS A 99 -12.28 -7.77 22.20
N LYS A 100 -11.48 -6.78 22.57
CA LYS A 100 -11.28 -6.47 23.98
C LYS A 100 -12.51 -5.71 24.45
N THR A 101 -13.25 -6.28 25.39
CA THR A 101 -14.28 -5.55 26.13
C THR A 101 -13.56 -4.46 26.93
N ALA A 102 -13.89 -3.19 26.67
CA ALA A 102 -13.44 -2.11 27.51
C ALA A 102 -14.11 -2.27 28.89
N THR A 103 -13.31 -2.51 29.92
CA THR A 103 -13.67 -2.25 31.32
C THR A 103 -13.27 -0.84 31.69
#